data_AF-A0A925FZ18-F1
#
_entry.id   AF-A0A925FZ18-F1
#
_cell.length_a   1.000
_cell.length_b   1.000
_cell.length_c   1.000
_cell.angle_alpha   90.00
_cell.angle_beta   90.00
_cell.angle_gamma   90.00
#
_symmetry.space_group_name_H-M   'P 1'
#
loop_
_entity.id
_entity.type
_entity.pdbx_description
1 polymer ?
#
loop_
_entity_poly.entity_id
_entity_poly.type
_entity_poly.pdbx_seq_one_letter_code
_entity_poly.pdbx_strand_id
1 'polypeptide(L)' 'MLTWEQLDVTPGFFNVYRAKVPGGWLVAIAFHDGQGLTFYPDPNHLWDAATADDEYDAR' A
#
# COMPACT_ATOMS: atom_id res chain seq x y z
N MET A 1 -11.74 -0.56 3.57
CA MET A 1 -10.89 0.51 4.17
C MET A 1 -9.47 0.40 3.63
N LEU A 2 -8.77 1.51 3.36
CA LEU A 2 -7.38 1.49 2.84
C LEU A 2 -6.37 1.32 3.99
N THR A 3 -5.61 0.24 3.99
CA THR A 3 -4.62 -0.07 5.03
C THR A 3 -3.20 0.15 4.49
N TRP A 4 -2.41 0.94 5.22
CA TRP A 4 -1.01 1.26 4.87
C TRP A 4 -0.04 0.47 5.75
N GLU A 5 1.00 -0.08 5.12
CA GLU A 5 2.15 -0.67 5.81
C GLU A 5 3.40 0.16 5.53
N GLN A 6 4.16 0.46 6.58
CA GLN A 6 5.47 1.11 6.44
C GLN A 6 6.50 0.06 6.02
N LEU A 7 7.26 0.37 4.98
CA LEU A 7 8.35 -0.49 4.53
C LEU A 7 9.62 -0.20 5.33
N ASP A 8 10.33 -1.27 5.68
CA ASP A 8 11.64 -1.17 6.29
C ASP A 8 12.65 -0.72 5.22
N VAL A 9 12.94 0.58 5.24
CA VAL A 9 13.92 1.22 4.34
C VAL A 9 15.08 1.75 5.18
N THR A 10 16.25 1.88 4.56
CA THR A 10 17.46 2.36 5.24
C THR A 10 17.15 3.61 6.07
N PRO A 11 17.45 3.60 7.39
CA PRO A 11 17.08 4.68 8.28
C PRO A 11 17.64 6.04 7.82
N GLY A 12 16.79 7.06 7.82
CA GLY A 12 17.24 8.46 7.90
C GLY A 12 16.94 9.38 6.73
N PHE A 13 16.43 8.90 5.58
CA PHE A 13 16.22 9.79 4.43
C PHE A 13 14.76 9.90 3.95
N PHE A 14 13.93 8.87 4.11
CA PHE A 14 12.54 8.90 3.67
C PHE A 14 11.69 7.83 4.37
N ASN A 15 10.41 8.14 4.57
CA ASN A 15 9.42 7.13 4.97
C ASN A 15 8.76 6.57 3.72
N VAL A 16 8.73 5.25 3.57
CA VAL A 16 8.01 4.59 2.48
C VAL A 16 6.84 3.82 3.06
N TYR A 17 5.67 4.00 2.45
CA TYR A 17 4.46 3.27 2.76
C TYR A 17 3.95 2.58 1.51
N ARG A 18 3.28 1.44 1.69
CA ARG A 18 2.47 0.85 0.62
C ARG A 18 1.09 0.48 1.11
N ALA A 19 0.11 0.49 0.22
CA ALA A 19 -1.22 -0.03 0.46
C ALA A 19 -1.66 -0.89 -0.72
N LYS A 20 -2.31 -2.02 -0.43
CA LYS A 20 -2.89 -2.90 -1.45
C LYS A 20 -4.16 -2.26 -2.03
N VAL A 21 -4.32 -2.30 -3.35
CA VAL A 21 -5.49 -1.80 -4.10
C VAL A 21 -5.78 -2.68 -5.31
N PRO A 22 -7.01 -2.72 -5.85
CA PRO A 22 -7.35 -3.61 -6.98
C PRO A 22 -6.33 -3.49 -8.12
N GLY A 23 -5.72 -4.63 -8.48
CA GLY A 23 -4.72 -4.71 -9.54
C GLY A 23 -3.31 -4.23 -9.19
N GLY A 24 -3.01 -3.91 -7.93
CA GLY A 24 -1.66 -3.54 -7.54
C GLY A 24 -1.50 -2.88 -6.18
N TRP A 25 -0.60 -1.90 -6.15
CA TRP A 25 -0.18 -1.23 -4.94
C TRP A 25 -0.14 0.28 -5.15
N LEU A 26 -0.54 1.01 -4.12
CA LEU A 26 -0.14 2.39 -3.95
C LEU A 26 1.17 2.41 -3.17
N VAL A 27 2.20 3.06 -3.70
CA VAL A 27 3.47 3.30 -3.02
C VAL A 27 3.60 4.79 -2.76
N ALA A 28 3.67 5.16 -1.49
CA ALA A 28 3.83 6.53 -1.05
C ALA A 28 5.22 6.72 -0.45
N ILE A 29 5.87 7.83 -0.79
CA ILE A 29 7.15 8.23 -0.20
C ILE A 29 6.97 9.62 0.40
N ALA A 30 7.38 9.78 1.65
CA ALA A 30 7.38 11.05 2.35
C ALA A 30 8.82 11.44 2.74
N PHE A 31 9.16 12.68 2.43
CA PHE A 31 10.42 13.34 2.75
C PHE A 31 10.12 14.57 3.62
N HIS A 32 11.16 15.23 4.14
CA HIS A 32 10.97 16.46 4.93
C HIS A 32 10.25 17.56 4.13
N ASP A 33 10.54 17.68 2.83
CA ASP A 33 10.08 18.80 1.98
C ASP A 33 9.09 18.38 0.88
N GLY A 34 8.59 17.15 0.91
CA GLY A 34 7.71 16.68 -0.16
C GLY A 34 7.12 15.29 0.03
N GLN A 35 6.16 14.97 -0.82
CA GLN A 35 5.48 13.69 -0.86
C GLN A 35 5.31 13.24 -2.32
N GLY A 36 5.40 11.93 -2.55
CA GLY A 36 5.14 11.31 -3.85
C GLY A 36 4.24 10.09 -3.70
N LEU A 37 3.38 9.86 -4.69
CA LEU A 37 2.49 8.71 -4.77
C LEU A 37 2.56 8.10 -6.16
N THR A 38 2.82 6.79 -6.23
CA THR A 38 2.90 6.05 -7.49
C THR A 38 2.04 4.80 -7.41
N PHE A 39 1.27 4.52 -8.46
CA PHE A 39 0.63 3.22 -8.64
C PHE A 39 1.65 2.22 -9.21
N TYR A 40 1.83 1.11 -8.52
CA TYR A 40 2.68 0.00 -8.95
C TYR A 40 1.77 -1.20 -9.28
N PRO A 41 1.63 -1.58 -10.56
CA PRO A 41 0.77 -2.70 -10.94
C PRO A 41 1.29 -3.99 -10.33
N ASP A 42 0.39 -4.91 -9.98
CA ASP A 42 0.73 -6.31 -9.70
C ASP A 42 0.64 -7.09 -11.01
N PRO A 43 1.75 -7.27 -11.76
CA PRO A 43 1.70 -7.83 -13.12
C PRO A 43 1.27 -9.30 -13.15
N ASN A 44 1.42 -10.00 -12.03
CA ASN A 44 1.02 -11.40 -11.91
C ASN A 44 -0.41 -11.54 -11.35
N HIS A 45 -1.08 -10.41 -11.04
CA HIS A 45 -2.42 -10.36 -10.46
C HIS A 45 -2.56 -11.32 -9.26
N LEU A 46 -1.48 -11.48 -8.48
CA LEU A 46 -1.47 -12.39 -7.34
C LEU A 46 -2.34 -11.88 -6.20
N TRP A 47 -2.70 -10.59 -6.23
CA TRP A 47 -3.64 -9.99 -5.32
C TRP A 47 -5.01 -9.75 -5.96
N ASP A 48 -6.01 -10.49 -5.48
CA ASP A 48 -7.42 -10.22 -5.77
C ASP A 48 -8.04 -9.47 -4.59
N ALA A 49 -8.64 -8.32 -4.86
CA ALA A 49 -9.10 -7.37 -3.84
C ALA A 49 -10.32 -7.84 -3.03
N ALA A 50 -10.86 -9.01 -3.38
CA ALA A 50 -12.18 -9.48 -2.97
C ALA A 50 -12.28 -9.99 -1.52
N THR A 51 -11.26 -9.84 -0.67
CA THR A 51 -11.25 -10.50 0.65
C THR A 51 -11.33 -9.57 1.87
N ALA A 52 -11.57 -8.26 1.70
CA ALA A 52 -11.63 -7.33 2.83
C ALA A 52 -13.06 -7.01 3.34
N ASP A 53 -14.11 -7.28 2.56
CA ASP A 53 -15.49 -6.92 2.93
C ASP A 53 -16.31 -8.09 3.48
N ASP A 54 -15.84 -9.34 3.38
CA ASP A 54 -16.59 -10.54 3.83
C ASP A 54 -16.38 -10.91 5.32
N GLU A 55 -15.42 -10.31 6.04
CA GLU A 55 -15.11 -10.71 7.44
C GLU A 55 -15.76 -9.82 8.52
N TYR A 56 -16.45 -8.73 8.14
CA TYR A 56 -17.05 -7.80 9.13
C TYR A 56 -18.51 -8.11 9.51
N ASP A 57 -19.18 -9.05 8.83
CA ASP A 57 -20.62 -9.34 9.04
C ASP A 57 -20.89 -10.68 9.77
N ALA A 58 -19.87 -11.24 10.45
CA ALA A 58 -19.96 -12.56 11.09
C ALA A 58 -19.61 -12.58 12.59
N ARG A 59 -19.65 -11.45 13.32
CA ARG A 59 -19.47 -11.42 14.78
C ARG A 59 -20.47 -10.52 15.48
#